data_AF-A0A6P0XFK1-F1
#
_entry.id   AF-A0A6P0XFK1-F1
#
_cell.length_a   1.000
_cell.length_b   1.000
_cell.length_c   1.000
_cell.angle_alpha   90.00
_cell.angle_beta   90.00
_cell.angle_gamma   90.00
#
_symmetry.space_group_name_H-M   'P 1'
#
loop_
_entity.id
_entity.type
_entity.pdbx_description
1 polymer ?
#
loop_
_entity_poly.entity_id
_entity_poly.type
_entity_poly.pdbx_seq_one_letter_code
_entity_poly.pdbx_strand_id
1 'polypeptide(L)'
;FFCHGYFNPGSPLDSGLQLADDSLTVAEIIAHFRLNNCRLVTLSACETGIPDFNNISDEYNSLPHSFLLAGSTNVISTLWKVQSSTTALLMTKFYEELQQQNQITLALQTAQSWLRDTTIEGFQAWLSQSKLSLAWQVTLKEDFEEWKQEKGATAQPFNSSDYWSAFCVIGQGE
;
A
#
# COMPACT_ATOMS: atom_id res chain seq x y z
N PHE A 1 3.19 6.02 -5.00
CA PHE A 1 4.10 5.20 -5.80
C PHE A 1 3.67 3.75 -5.76
N PHE A 2 3.42 3.14 -6.92
CA PHE A 2 3.09 1.72 -7.11
C PHE A 2 4.13 1.15 -8.07
N CYS A 3 5.28 0.76 -7.54
CA CYS A 3 6.44 0.38 -8.32
C CYS A 3 7.37 -0.49 -7.48
N HIS A 4 8.48 -0.97 -8.04
CA HIS A 4 9.44 -1.76 -7.29
C HIS A 4 10.35 -0.86 -6.45
N GLY A 5 10.65 -1.29 -5.23
CA GLY A 5 11.74 -0.76 -4.42
C GLY A 5 12.99 -1.61 -4.59
N TYR A 6 14.16 -1.01 -4.51
CA TYR A 6 15.44 -1.70 -4.54
C TYR A 6 16.41 -1.14 -3.50
N PHE A 7 17.28 -2.03 -3.00
CA PHE A 7 18.26 -1.75 -1.97
C PHE A 7 19.69 -1.87 -2.47
N ASN A 8 20.52 -0.92 -2.06
CA ASN A 8 21.96 -1.01 -2.24
C ASN A 8 22.66 -1.02 -0.87
N PRO A 9 23.08 -2.20 -0.36
CA PRO A 9 23.75 -2.30 0.95
C PRO A 9 25.11 -1.59 1.00
N GLY A 10 25.76 -1.41 -0.15
CA GLY A 10 27.04 -0.70 -0.24
C GLY A 10 26.90 0.82 -0.22
N SER A 11 25.70 1.33 -0.55
CA SER A 11 25.40 2.76 -0.57
C SER A 11 23.89 2.97 -0.33
N PRO A 12 23.43 3.07 0.92
CA PRO A 12 22.01 3.18 1.24
C PRO A 12 21.32 4.38 0.57
N LEU A 13 22.05 5.47 0.32
CA LEU A 13 21.55 6.66 -0.36
C LEU A 13 21.21 6.43 -1.84
N ASP A 14 21.81 5.41 -2.47
CA ASP A 14 21.53 5.02 -3.86
C ASP A 14 20.36 4.03 -3.95
N SER A 15 19.83 3.55 -2.81
CA SER A 15 18.59 2.78 -2.75
C SER A 15 17.41 3.65 -3.15
N GLY A 16 16.32 3.05 -3.64
CA GLY A 16 15.23 3.86 -4.15
C GLY A 16 14.07 3.11 -4.78
N LEU A 17 13.29 3.85 -5.57
CA LEU A 17 12.15 3.36 -6.33
C LEU A 17 12.54 3.20 -7.80
N GLN A 18 12.29 2.04 -8.39
CA GLN A 18 12.35 1.84 -9.83
C GLN A 18 11.08 2.39 -10.46
N LEU A 19 11.18 3.52 -11.15
CA LEU A 19 10.10 4.11 -11.94
C LEU A 19 10.12 3.51 -13.36
N ALA A 20 9.12 3.86 -14.17
CA ALA A 20 8.98 3.34 -15.54
C ALA A 20 10.18 3.70 -16.42
N ASP A 21 10.70 4.92 -16.30
CA ASP A 21 11.74 5.46 -17.16
C ASP A 21 13.09 5.68 -16.45
N ASP A 22 13.10 5.64 -15.11
CA ASP A 22 14.29 5.95 -14.30
C ASP A 22 14.20 5.36 -12.88
N SER A 23 15.21 5.58 -12.05
CA SER A 23 15.19 5.33 -10.61
C SER A 23 15.06 6.64 -9.83
N LEU A 24 14.31 6.63 -8.73
CA LEU A 24 14.28 7.72 -7.76
C LEU A 24 14.95 7.27 -6.46
N THR A 25 16.14 7.78 -6.21
CA THR A 25 16.97 7.43 -5.06
C THR A 25 16.58 8.18 -3.79
N VAL A 26 16.97 7.64 -2.64
CA VAL A 26 16.85 8.31 -1.33
C VAL A 26 17.59 9.65 -1.33
N ALA A 27 18.79 9.70 -1.92
CA ALA A 27 19.56 10.94 -2.07
C ALA A 27 18.78 12.03 -2.80
N GLU A 28 18.16 11.68 -3.93
CA GLU A 28 17.39 12.63 -4.75
C GLU A 28 16.14 13.12 -4.03
N ILE A 29 15.43 12.24 -3.33
CA ILE A 29 14.27 12.61 -2.54
C ILE A 29 14.68 13.68 -1.50
N ILE A 30 15.73 13.41 -0.72
CA ILE A 30 16.17 14.34 0.34
C ILE A 30 16.69 15.66 -0.25
N ALA A 31 17.48 15.60 -1.32
CA ALA A 31 18.10 16.78 -1.90
C ALA A 31 17.08 17.68 -2.62
N HIS A 32 16.19 17.08 -3.41
CA HIS A 32 15.42 17.82 -4.42
C HIS A 32 13.94 17.97 -4.09
N PHE A 33 13.34 17.10 -3.28
CA PHE A 33 11.91 17.19 -3.00
C PHE A 33 11.64 18.24 -1.92
N ARG A 34 10.49 18.93 -2.04
CA ARG A 34 9.97 19.88 -1.05
C ARG A 34 8.51 19.54 -0.79
N LEU A 35 8.29 18.64 0.14
CA LEU A 35 7.00 18.02 0.45
C LEU A 35 6.29 18.65 1.64
N ASN A 36 6.68 19.86 2.06
CA ASN A 36 6.11 20.56 3.23
C ASN A 36 4.57 20.76 3.18
N ASN A 37 3.97 20.69 1.98
CA ASN A 37 2.51 20.76 1.77
C ASN A 37 1.90 19.41 1.39
N CYS A 38 2.67 18.32 1.50
CA CYS A 38 2.24 16.96 1.19
C CYS A 38 1.78 16.28 2.48
N ARG A 39 0.47 16.07 2.61
CA ARG A 39 -0.11 15.44 3.79
C ARG A 39 0.21 13.94 3.90
N LEU A 40 0.35 13.28 2.76
CA LEU A 40 0.51 11.83 2.69
C LEU A 40 1.24 11.41 1.42
N VAL A 41 2.26 10.57 1.58
CA VAL A 41 2.86 9.76 0.52
C VAL A 41 2.42 8.32 0.71
N THR A 42 1.96 7.65 -0.35
CA THR A 42 1.69 6.19 -0.31
C THR A 42 2.73 5.45 -1.11
N LEU A 43 3.42 4.53 -0.47
CA LEU A 43 4.39 3.60 -1.03
C LEU A 43 3.75 2.21 -1.03
N SER A 44 3.36 1.76 -2.21
CA SER A 44 3.10 0.34 -2.48
C SER A 44 4.30 -0.19 -3.27
N ALA A 45 5.44 -0.22 -2.60
CA ALA A 45 6.70 -0.66 -3.15
C ALA A 45 7.32 -1.64 -2.15
N CYS A 46 7.15 -2.92 -2.42
CA CYS A 46 7.90 -3.96 -1.72
C CYS A 46 8.98 -4.53 -2.63
N GLU A 47 10.12 -4.74 -2.00
CA GLU A 47 11.41 -5.17 -2.51
C GLU A 47 11.35 -6.23 -3.61
N THR A 48 11.99 -5.90 -4.74
CA THR A 48 12.63 -6.88 -5.61
C THR A 48 14.09 -6.94 -5.23
N GLY A 49 14.44 -7.54 -4.08
CA GLY A 49 15.85 -7.53 -3.67
C GLY A 49 16.24 -8.04 -2.28
N ILE A 50 15.47 -8.86 -1.58
CA ILE A 50 15.96 -9.50 -0.33
C ILE A 50 16.66 -10.83 -0.66
N PRO A 51 18.00 -10.88 -0.62
CA PRO A 51 18.71 -12.11 -0.27
C PRO A 51 19.54 -11.85 0.99
N ASP A 52 18.94 -11.39 2.09
CA ASP A 52 19.41 -11.75 3.43
C ASP A 52 18.54 -11.15 4.53
N PHE A 53 17.98 -12.03 5.36
CA PHE A 53 17.18 -11.66 6.54
C PHE A 53 18.01 -10.97 7.65
N ASN A 54 19.32 -10.78 7.45
CA ASN A 54 20.23 -10.18 8.42
C ASN A 54 20.41 -8.65 8.29
N ASN A 55 19.89 -8.00 7.24
CA ASN A 55 20.07 -6.56 6.96
C ASN A 55 18.75 -5.79 6.71
N ILE A 56 17.61 -6.32 7.17
CA ILE A 56 16.26 -5.75 6.93
C ILE A 56 16.06 -4.37 7.62
N SER A 57 16.89 -4.00 8.61
CA SER A 57 16.63 -2.83 9.46
C SER A 57 16.79 -1.47 8.79
N ASP A 58 17.64 -1.36 7.77
CA ASP A 58 18.06 -0.04 7.26
C ASP A 58 17.25 0.41 6.04
N GLU A 59 16.78 -0.52 5.20
CA GLU A 59 15.93 -0.25 4.05
C GLU A 59 14.52 0.19 4.45
N TYR A 60 13.88 -0.57 5.37
CA TYR A 60 12.50 -0.32 5.78
C TYR A 60 12.30 1.07 6.40
N ASN A 61 13.35 1.59 7.03
CA ASN A 61 13.34 2.93 7.59
C ASN A 61 13.75 3.98 6.56
N SER A 62 14.83 3.78 5.80
CA SER A 62 15.42 4.86 4.99
C SER A 62 14.51 5.43 3.91
N LEU A 63 13.78 4.60 3.16
CA LEU A 63 12.96 5.11 2.05
C LEU A 63 11.72 5.88 2.54
N PRO A 64 10.84 5.34 3.42
CA PRO A 64 9.76 6.14 3.99
C PRO A 64 10.27 7.37 4.76
N HIS A 65 11.37 7.25 5.52
CA HIS A 65 11.93 8.40 6.23
C HIS A 65 12.46 9.48 5.29
N SER A 66 12.97 9.13 4.10
CA SER A 66 13.42 10.13 3.12
C SER A 66 12.29 11.07 2.70
N PHE A 67 11.06 10.57 2.55
CA PHE A 67 9.89 11.39 2.24
C PHE A 67 9.46 12.27 3.42
N LEU A 68 9.60 11.77 4.66
CA LEU A 68 9.37 12.57 5.87
C LEU A 68 10.42 13.69 5.99
N LEU A 69 11.70 13.39 5.76
CA LEU A 69 12.78 14.37 5.74
C LEU A 69 12.61 15.41 4.64
N ALA A 70 12.07 15.01 3.48
CA ALA A 70 11.71 15.93 2.40
C ALA A 70 10.48 16.81 2.74
N GLY A 71 9.78 16.55 3.85
CA GLY A 71 8.74 17.41 4.41
C GLY A 71 7.32 16.82 4.41
N SER A 72 7.11 15.57 3.97
CA SER A 72 5.79 14.93 4.02
C SER A 72 5.35 14.74 5.47
N THR A 73 4.07 14.95 5.78
CA THR A 73 3.53 14.74 7.14
C THR A 73 3.43 13.25 7.48
N ASN A 74 3.04 12.43 6.49
CA ASN A 74 2.79 11.01 6.67
C ASN A 74 3.27 10.21 5.46
N VAL A 75 3.62 8.96 5.70
CA VAL A 75 3.92 7.96 4.69
C VAL A 75 3.18 6.67 5.03
N ILE A 76 2.43 6.12 4.08
CA ILE A 76 1.96 4.74 4.15
C ILE A 76 2.95 3.86 3.41
N SER A 77 3.40 2.78 4.04
CA SER A 77 4.31 1.78 3.46
C SER A 77 3.82 0.36 3.75
N THR A 78 4.43 -0.61 3.07
CA THR A 78 4.15 -2.05 3.20
C THR A 78 5.37 -2.81 3.72
N LEU A 79 5.20 -3.59 4.79
CA LEU A 79 6.22 -4.43 5.43
C LEU A 79 6.71 -5.61 4.58
N TRP A 80 5.83 -6.15 3.73
CA TRP A 80 6.13 -7.26 2.83
C TRP A 80 5.30 -7.14 1.56
N LYS A 81 5.68 -7.90 0.53
CA LYS A 81 4.98 -7.92 -0.75
C LYS A 81 3.54 -8.39 -0.59
N VAL A 82 2.60 -7.50 -0.89
CA VAL A 82 1.16 -7.79 -0.96
C VAL A 82 0.75 -7.96 -2.42
N GLN A 83 -0.24 -8.82 -2.69
CA GLN A 83 -0.79 -8.99 -4.03
C GLN A 83 -1.42 -7.69 -4.56
N SER A 84 -1.32 -7.46 -5.87
CA SER A 84 -1.80 -6.22 -6.49
C SER A 84 -3.32 -6.04 -6.32
N SER A 85 -4.11 -7.12 -6.40
CA SER A 85 -5.57 -7.09 -6.19
C SER A 85 -5.91 -6.66 -4.77
N THR A 86 -5.30 -7.29 -3.76
CA THR A 86 -5.45 -6.92 -2.34
C THR A 86 -5.07 -5.47 -2.09
N THR A 87 -3.94 -5.02 -2.66
CA THR A 87 -3.48 -3.64 -2.52
C THR A 87 -4.46 -2.66 -3.16
N ALA A 88 -4.99 -2.98 -4.35
CA ALA A 88 -5.99 -2.15 -5.04
C ALA A 88 -7.27 -2.03 -4.21
N LEU A 89 -7.77 -3.14 -3.64
CA LEU A 89 -8.93 -3.15 -2.76
C LEU A 89 -8.71 -2.27 -1.52
N LEU A 90 -7.62 -2.52 -0.78
CA LEU A 90 -7.30 -1.80 0.45
C LEU A 90 -7.08 -0.31 0.20
N MET A 91 -6.32 0.05 -0.83
CA MET A 91 -6.03 1.45 -1.12
C MET A 91 -7.26 2.20 -1.62
N THR A 92 -8.10 1.57 -2.45
CA THR A 92 -9.35 2.20 -2.88
C THR A 92 -10.23 2.49 -1.67
N LYS A 93 -10.42 1.50 -0.79
CA LYS A 93 -11.21 1.68 0.43
C LYS A 93 -10.59 2.73 1.36
N PHE A 94 -9.27 2.69 1.55
CA PHE A 94 -8.55 3.68 2.36
C PHE A 94 -8.81 5.11 1.88
N TYR A 95 -8.72 5.38 0.57
CA TYR A 95 -8.98 6.71 0.04
C TYR A 95 -10.46 7.11 0.13
N GLU A 96 -11.40 6.16 0.05
CA GLU A 96 -12.82 6.41 0.33
C GLU A 96 -13.04 6.84 1.79
N GLU A 97 -12.44 6.13 2.76
CA GLU A 97 -12.55 6.46 4.18
C GLU A 97 -11.83 7.76 4.53
N LEU A 98 -10.66 8.02 3.92
CA LEU A 98 -9.90 9.24 4.14
C LEU A 98 -10.67 10.49 3.72
N GLN A 99 -11.50 10.38 2.67
CA GLN A 99 -12.38 11.47 2.22
C GLN A 99 -13.49 11.79 3.25
N GLN A 100 -13.88 10.83 4.08
CA GLN A 100 -14.97 10.98 5.05
C GLN A 100 -14.46 11.40 6.43
N GLN A 101 -13.38 10.77 6.90
CA GLN A 101 -12.93 10.87 8.29
C GLN A 101 -11.84 11.93 8.49
N ASN A 102 -11.17 12.35 7.40
CA ASN A 102 -10.03 13.28 7.40
C ASN A 102 -8.92 12.95 8.43
N GLN A 103 -8.81 11.68 8.83
CA GLN A 103 -7.78 11.15 9.73
C GLN A 103 -7.13 9.92 9.08
N ILE A 104 -5.83 9.98 8.82
CA ILE A 104 -5.13 8.94 8.03
C ILE A 104 -5.11 7.60 8.75
N THR A 105 -4.79 7.60 10.05
CA THR A 105 -4.68 6.36 10.83
C THR A 105 -6.03 5.65 10.94
N LEU A 106 -7.10 6.41 11.19
CA LEU A 106 -8.45 5.85 11.31
C LEU A 106 -8.97 5.34 9.96
N ALA A 107 -8.68 6.06 8.87
CA ALA A 107 -9.03 5.61 7.52
C ALA A 107 -8.32 4.31 7.15
N LEU A 108 -7.02 4.16 7.48
CA LEU A 108 -6.29 2.92 7.23
C LEU A 108 -6.82 1.77 8.07
N GLN A 109 -7.03 1.99 9.36
CA GLN A 109 -7.58 0.98 10.26
C GLN A 109 -8.97 0.51 9.81
N THR A 110 -9.82 1.44 9.35
CA THR A 110 -11.15 1.15 8.82
C THR A 110 -11.05 0.32 7.54
N ALA A 111 -10.15 0.68 6.62
CA ALA A 111 -9.93 -0.07 5.38
C ALA A 111 -9.36 -1.48 5.64
N GLN A 112 -8.43 -1.63 6.59
CA GLN A 112 -7.89 -2.93 7.01
C GLN A 112 -8.97 -3.82 7.62
N SER A 113 -9.79 -3.26 8.52
CA SER A 113 -10.91 -4.00 9.13
C SER A 113 -11.95 -4.39 8.10
N TRP A 114 -12.29 -3.47 7.19
CA TRP A 114 -13.17 -3.76 6.05
C TRP A 114 -12.63 -4.91 5.20
N LEU A 115 -11.35 -4.88 4.80
CA LEU A 115 -10.78 -5.94 3.96
C LEU A 115 -10.80 -7.30 4.69
N ARG A 116 -10.46 -7.32 5.97
CA ARG A 116 -10.45 -8.53 6.81
C ARG A 116 -11.84 -9.16 6.96
N ASP A 117 -12.85 -8.31 7.23
CA ASP A 117 -14.16 -8.76 7.70
C ASP A 117 -15.20 -8.89 6.56
N THR A 118 -14.91 -8.33 5.39
CA THR A 118 -15.84 -8.34 4.25
C THR A 118 -15.93 -9.72 3.61
N THR A 119 -17.17 -10.14 3.38
CA THR A 119 -17.46 -11.40 2.69
C THR A 119 -17.38 -11.23 1.17
N ILE A 120 -17.32 -12.34 0.44
CA ILE A 120 -17.36 -12.31 -1.03
C ILE A 120 -18.57 -11.52 -1.55
N GLU A 121 -19.76 -11.75 -1.00
CA GLU A 121 -20.96 -10.97 -1.37
C GLU A 121 -20.82 -9.48 -1.06
N GLY A 122 -20.22 -9.13 0.09
CA GLY A 122 -19.93 -7.75 0.46
C GLY A 122 -18.98 -7.07 -0.53
N PHE A 123 -17.95 -7.78 -1.01
CA PHE A 123 -17.07 -7.26 -2.06
C PHE A 123 -17.80 -7.08 -3.39
N GLN A 124 -18.64 -8.04 -3.80
CA GLN A 124 -19.45 -7.89 -5.03
C GLN A 124 -20.37 -6.66 -4.96
N ALA A 125 -21.00 -6.41 -3.81
CA ALA A 125 -21.85 -5.23 -3.60
C ALA A 125 -21.05 -3.93 -3.65
N TRP A 126 -19.92 -3.85 -2.95
CA TRP A 126 -19.04 -2.68 -2.94
C TRP A 126 -18.45 -2.39 -4.32
N LEU A 127 -18.05 -3.42 -5.08
CA LEU A 127 -17.38 -3.27 -6.37
C LEU A 127 -18.19 -2.41 -7.36
N SER A 128 -19.50 -2.56 -7.35
CA SER A 128 -20.44 -1.80 -8.19
C SER A 128 -20.45 -0.28 -7.91
N GLN A 129 -20.03 0.13 -6.72
CA GLN A 129 -20.02 1.52 -6.25
C GLN A 129 -18.58 2.06 -6.10
N SER A 130 -17.58 1.19 -6.24
CA SER A 130 -16.18 1.53 -6.03
C SER A 130 -15.66 2.50 -7.09
N LYS A 131 -14.63 3.26 -6.73
CA LYS A 131 -13.90 4.15 -7.65
C LYS A 131 -12.80 3.43 -8.46
N LEU A 132 -12.80 2.10 -8.48
CA LEU A 132 -11.84 1.32 -9.27
C LEU A 132 -11.99 1.56 -10.77
N SER A 133 -10.91 1.38 -11.54
CA SER A 133 -11.00 1.42 -12.99
C SER A 133 -11.85 0.25 -13.52
N LEU A 134 -12.45 0.42 -14.70
CA LEU A 134 -13.30 -0.61 -15.30
C LEU A 134 -12.55 -1.95 -15.46
N ALA A 135 -11.26 -1.90 -15.82
CA ALA A 135 -10.43 -3.11 -15.94
C ALA A 135 -10.35 -3.87 -14.61
N TRP A 136 -10.06 -3.18 -13.50
CA TRP A 136 -10.03 -3.79 -12.17
C TRP A 136 -11.40 -4.28 -11.71
N GLN A 137 -12.47 -3.53 -12.01
CA GLN A 137 -13.83 -3.98 -11.69
C GLN A 137 -14.19 -5.28 -12.40
N VAL A 138 -13.81 -5.44 -13.67
CA VAL A 138 -14.07 -6.68 -14.41
C VAL A 138 -13.26 -7.83 -13.82
N THR A 139 -11.95 -7.68 -13.64
CA THR A 139 -11.08 -8.72 -13.08
C THR A 139 -11.53 -9.18 -11.70
N LEU A 140 -11.77 -8.24 -10.77
CA LEU A 140 -12.19 -8.60 -9.41
C LEU A 140 -13.58 -9.23 -9.38
N LYS A 141 -14.48 -8.82 -10.29
CA LYS A 141 -15.81 -9.43 -10.39
C LYS A 141 -15.72 -10.90 -10.79
N GLU A 142 -14.85 -11.23 -11.73
CA GLU A 142 -14.58 -12.62 -12.14
C GLU A 142 -14.00 -13.43 -10.98
N ASP A 143 -12.96 -12.91 -10.31
CA ASP A 143 -12.34 -13.54 -9.14
C ASP A 143 -13.38 -13.83 -8.02
N PHE A 144 -14.22 -12.85 -7.70
CA PHE A 144 -15.22 -12.99 -6.64
C PHE A 144 -16.35 -13.96 -7.02
N GLU A 145 -16.73 -14.04 -8.30
CA GLU A 145 -17.72 -15.02 -8.73
C GLU A 145 -17.16 -16.44 -8.64
N GLU A 146 -15.92 -16.65 -9.06
CA GLU A 146 -15.23 -17.94 -8.91
C GLU A 146 -15.14 -18.35 -7.44
N TRP A 147 -14.62 -17.48 -6.57
CA TRP A 147 -14.48 -17.79 -5.14
C TRP A 147 -15.82 -18.00 -4.45
N LYS A 148 -16.90 -17.34 -4.91
CA LYS A 148 -18.25 -17.57 -4.39
C LYS A 148 -18.71 -19.00 -4.65
N GLN A 149 -18.44 -19.55 -5.84
CA GLN A 149 -18.77 -20.93 -6.17
C GLN A 149 -17.94 -21.93 -5.36
N GLU A 150 -16.66 -21.62 -5.09
CA GLU A 150 -15.75 -22.52 -4.37
C GLU A 150 -15.93 -22.49 -2.84
N LYS A 151 -16.02 -21.29 -2.26
CA LYS A 151 -15.93 -21.05 -0.81
C LYS A 151 -17.26 -20.62 -0.18
N GLY A 152 -18.24 -20.24 -1.01
CA GLY A 152 -19.53 -19.71 -0.58
C GLY A 152 -19.55 -18.19 -0.37
N ALA A 153 -20.73 -17.59 -0.51
CA ALA A 153 -20.92 -16.14 -0.52
C ALA A 153 -20.50 -15.42 0.79
N THR A 154 -20.56 -16.12 1.92
CA THR A 154 -20.24 -15.58 3.25
C THR A 154 -18.77 -15.79 3.65
N ALA A 155 -17.95 -16.40 2.80
CA ALA A 155 -16.53 -16.57 3.08
C ALA A 155 -15.81 -15.21 3.09
N GLN A 156 -14.80 -15.08 3.95
CA GLN A 156 -13.95 -13.89 4.07
C GLN A 156 -12.57 -14.20 3.46
N PRO A 157 -12.34 -13.87 2.17
CA PRO A 157 -11.15 -14.32 1.44
C PRO A 157 -9.85 -13.69 1.96
N PHE A 158 -9.93 -12.56 2.65
CA PHE A 158 -8.78 -11.78 3.13
C PHE A 158 -8.70 -11.69 4.67
N ASN A 159 -9.25 -12.67 5.39
CA ASN A 159 -9.25 -12.65 6.86
C ASN A 159 -7.84 -12.84 7.48
N SER A 160 -6.91 -13.49 6.78
CA SER A 160 -5.52 -13.64 7.21
C SER A 160 -4.82 -12.29 7.29
N SER A 161 -3.95 -12.12 8.29
CA SER A 161 -3.17 -10.90 8.47
C SER A 161 -2.29 -10.56 7.26
N ASP A 162 -1.85 -11.57 6.50
CA ASP A 162 -0.90 -11.41 5.38
C ASP A 162 -1.37 -10.43 4.32
N TYR A 163 -2.68 -10.21 4.21
CA TYR A 163 -3.31 -9.32 3.24
C TYR A 163 -3.37 -7.85 3.67
N TRP A 164 -3.41 -7.56 4.97
CA TRP A 164 -3.75 -6.21 5.45
C TRP A 164 -2.79 -5.68 6.50
N SER A 165 -2.11 -6.52 7.29
CA SER A 165 -1.21 -6.07 8.35
C SER A 165 0.13 -5.57 7.82
N ALA A 166 0.42 -5.77 6.53
CA ALA A 166 1.59 -5.23 5.88
C ALA A 166 1.59 -3.69 5.90
N PHE A 167 0.42 -3.07 5.81
CA PHE A 167 0.28 -1.63 5.63
C PHE A 167 0.42 -0.90 6.97
N CYS A 168 1.34 0.06 7.04
CA CYS A 168 1.53 0.90 8.22
C CYS A 168 1.64 2.38 7.83
N VAL A 169 1.28 3.25 8.78
CA VAL A 169 1.49 4.70 8.68
C VAL A 169 2.74 5.07 9.49
N ILE A 170 3.62 5.85 8.88
CA ILE A 170 4.83 6.40 9.49
C ILE A 170 4.70 7.93 9.40
N GLY A 171 4.72 8.63 10.53
CA GLY A 171 4.50 10.08 10.59
C GLY A 171 3.61 10.51 11.75
N GLN A 172 2.95 11.66 11.62
CA GLN A 172 2.12 12.24 12.69
C GLN A 172 0.76 11.53 12.87
N GLY A 173 0.26 10.83 11.85
CA GLY A 173 -0.97 10.06 11.88
C GLY A 173 -2.28 10.87 11.86
N GLU A 174 -2.18 12.21 11.81
CA GLU A 174 -3.28 13.18 11.79
C GLU A 174 -3.96 13.31 10.42
#